data_AF-A0ABD1WG29-F1
#
_entry.id   AF-A0ABD1WG29-F1
#
_cell.length_a   1.000
_cell.length_b   1.000
_cell.length_c   1.000
_cell.angle_alpha   90.00
_cell.angle_beta   90.00
_cell.angle_gamma   90.00
#
_symmetry.space_group_name_H-M   'P 1'
#
loop_
_entity.id
_entity.type
_entity.pdbx_description
1 polymer ?
#
loop_
_entity_poly.entity_id
_entity_poly.type
_entity_poly.pdbx_seq_one_letter_code
_entity_poly.pdbx_strand_id
1 'polypeptide(L)'
;MDDINVLIYHDGIWEDYCYYKGYSVVGIVIPIDCNYAVLVDLIMNELKRDPAHYDVTIQYQIVANGSIIRISGDSSVSFYKEIKKNESNPMKFPLCRYQPDTGYL
;
A
#
# COMPACT_ATOMS: atom_id res chain seq x y z
N MET A 1 3.05 -20.61 9.51
CA MET A 1 3.57 -19.37 8.90
C MET A 1 2.71 -18.26 9.44
N ASP A 2 3.32 -17.21 9.97
CA ASP A 2 2.59 -15.99 10.36
C ASP A 2 2.47 -15.14 9.10
N ASP A 3 1.23 -14.88 8.68
CA ASP A 3 0.90 -14.08 7.50
C ASP A 3 -0.01 -12.92 7.92
N ILE A 4 0.07 -11.81 7.19
CA ILE A 4 -0.72 -10.61 7.45
C ILE A 4 -1.61 -10.33 6.25
N ASN A 5 -2.92 -10.21 6.49
CA ASN A 5 -3.88 -9.83 5.45
C ASN A 5 -3.88 -8.31 5.28
N VAL A 6 -3.71 -7.85 4.05
CA VAL A 6 -3.60 -6.44 3.70
C VAL A 6 -4.52 -6.09 2.54
N LEU A 7 -5.22 -4.96 2.65
CA LEU A 7 -5.97 -4.38 1.54
C LEU A 7 -5.10 -3.38 0.79
N ILE A 8 -5.15 -3.44 -0.53
CA ILE A 8 -4.49 -2.49 -1.44
C ILE A 8 -5.57 -1.66 -2.12
N TYR A 9 -5.47 -0.34 -1.98
CA TYR A 9 -6.32 0.61 -2.68
C TYR A 9 -5.54 1.13 -3.90
N HIS A 10 -6.12 0.94 -5.08
CA HIS A 10 -5.48 1.28 -6.34
C HIS A 10 -6.45 2.00 -7.28
N ASP A 11 -5.90 2.66 -8.29
CA ASP A 11 -6.62 3.34 -9.37
C ASP A 11 -7.57 4.45 -8.91
N GLY A 12 -7.42 4.87 -7.65
CA GLY A 12 -8.01 6.08 -7.13
C GLY A 12 -7.10 7.29 -7.33
N ILE A 13 -7.67 8.45 -7.06
CA ILE A 13 -7.03 9.75 -7.16
C ILE A 13 -6.98 10.36 -5.76
N TRP A 14 -5.86 10.99 -5.42
CA TRP A 14 -5.78 11.83 -4.24
C TRP A 14 -6.35 13.20 -4.58
N GLU A 15 -7.49 13.55 -3.99
CA GLU A 15 -8.04 14.92 -4.12
C GLU A 15 -7.30 15.91 -3.20
N ASP A 16 -6.65 15.42 -2.14
CA ASP A 16 -5.87 16.18 -1.14
C ASP A 16 -4.85 15.25 -0.46
N TYR A 17 -4.00 15.78 0.43
CA TYR A 17 -3.04 15.00 1.25
C TYR A 17 -3.65 13.93 2.14
N CYS A 18 -4.98 13.93 2.32
CA CYS A 18 -5.64 13.09 3.30
C CYS A 18 -6.81 12.28 2.71
N TYR A 19 -7.08 12.38 1.41
CA TYR A 19 -8.30 11.81 0.86
C TYR A 19 -8.10 11.13 -0.50
N TYR A 20 -8.26 9.81 -0.50
CA TYR A 20 -8.16 8.93 -1.66
C TYR A 20 -9.57 8.54 -2.13
N LYS A 21 -9.94 8.90 -3.36
CA LYS A 21 -11.26 8.67 -3.94
C LYS A 21 -11.22 7.82 -5.20
N GLY A 22 -12.35 7.18 -5.51
CA GLY A 22 -12.54 6.42 -6.75
C GLY A 22 -11.67 5.17 -6.86
N TYR A 23 -11.19 4.66 -5.73
CA TYR A 23 -10.29 3.52 -5.69
C TYR A 23 -11.03 2.19 -5.86
N SER A 24 -10.33 1.23 -6.45
CA SER A 24 -10.63 -0.19 -6.37
C SER A 24 -9.83 -0.84 -5.23
N VAL A 25 -10.31 -1.97 -4.73
CA VAL A 25 -9.72 -2.68 -3.60
C VAL A 25 -9.39 -4.11 -4.01
N VAL A 26 -8.16 -4.54 -3.71
CA VAL A 26 -7.76 -5.95 -3.74
C VAL A 26 -7.17 -6.35 -2.39
N GLY A 27 -7.25 -7.63 -2.05
CA GLY A 27 -6.68 -8.18 -0.83
C GLY A 27 -5.47 -9.05 -1.15
N ILE A 28 -4.36 -8.84 -0.45
CA ILE A 28 -3.17 -9.69 -0.54
C ILE A 28 -2.80 -10.26 0.82
N VAL A 29 -2.05 -11.35 0.79
CA VAL A 29 -1.44 -11.97 1.97
C VAL A 29 0.06 -11.69 1.92
N ILE A 30 0.60 -11.06 2.96
CA ILE A 30 2.04 -10.78 3.04
C ILE A 30 2.70 -11.68 4.12
N PRO A 31 3.84 -12.32 3.80
CA PRO A 31 4.60 -13.08 4.80
C PRO A 31 5.18 -12.17 5.89
N ILE A 32 5.32 -12.67 7.12
CA ILE A 32 5.93 -11.88 8.20
C ILE A 32 7.39 -11.48 7.90
N ASP A 33 8.14 -12.30 7.15
CA ASP A 33 9.53 -12.03 6.75
C ASP A 33 9.66 -11.22 5.45
N CYS A 34 8.55 -10.65 4.96
CA CYS A 34 8.53 -9.85 3.74
C CYS A 34 9.38 -8.57 3.88
N ASN A 35 10.28 -8.34 2.93
CA ASN A 35 11.02 -7.09 2.77
C ASN A 35 10.32 -6.17 1.75
N TYR A 36 10.89 -4.98 1.50
CA TYR A 36 10.29 -4.01 0.59
C TYR A 36 10.19 -4.49 -0.86
N ALA A 37 11.24 -5.13 -1.37
CA ALA A 37 11.25 -5.64 -2.74
C ALA A 37 10.15 -6.70 -2.94
N VAL A 38 10.02 -7.63 -2.00
CA VAL A 38 8.97 -8.67 -2.02
C VAL A 38 7.58 -8.06 -1.88
N LEU A 39 7.40 -7.03 -1.05
CA LEU A 39 6.12 -6.34 -0.91
C LEU A 39 5.69 -5.68 -2.24
N VAL A 40 6.61 -4.99 -2.90
CA VAL A 40 6.36 -4.35 -4.21
C VAL A 40 5.98 -5.42 -5.24
N ASP A 41 6.72 -6.53 -5.30
CA ASP A 41 6.48 -7.62 -6.24
C ASP A 41 5.10 -8.26 -6.03
N LEU A 42 4.73 -8.55 -4.77
CA LEU A 42 3.41 -9.09 -4.43
C LEU A 42 2.27 -8.16 -4.85
N ILE A 43 2.40 -6.86 -4.56
CA ILE A 43 1.40 -5.86 -4.95
C ILE A 43 1.30 -5.79 -6.47
N MET A 44 2.43 -5.78 -7.18
CA MET A 44 2.44 -5.66 -8.63
C MET A 44 1.89 -6.90 -9.33
N ASN A 45 2.22 -8.09 -8.83
CA ASN A 45 1.68 -9.34 -9.32
C ASN A 45 0.16 -9.41 -9.14
N GLU A 46 -0.36 -9.03 -7.97
CA GLU A 46 -1.81 -8.99 -7.71
C GLU A 46 -2.52 -8.00 -8.65
N LEU A 47 -1.92 -6.83 -8.86
CA LEU A 47 -2.45 -5.81 -9.77
C LEU A 47 -2.20 -6.12 -11.25
N LYS A 48 -1.52 -7.23 -11.57
CA LYS A 48 -1.12 -7.63 -12.94
C LYS A 48 -0.37 -6.51 -13.67
N ARG A 49 0.58 -5.87 -12.98
CA ARG A 49 1.37 -4.73 -13.46
C ARG A 49 2.85 -5.06 -13.46
N ASP A 50 3.55 -4.48 -14.43
CA ASP A 50 4.99 -4.67 -14.58
C ASP A 50 5.75 -3.60 -13.75
N PRO A 51 6.52 -3.98 -12.72
CA PRO A 51 7.22 -3.02 -11.87
C PRO A 51 8.27 -2.17 -12.61
N ALA A 52 8.74 -2.58 -13.80
CA ALA A 52 9.70 -1.80 -14.58
C ALA A 52 9.06 -0.61 -15.32
N HIS A 53 7.72 -0.61 -15.47
CA HIS A 53 6.98 0.41 -16.20
C HIS A 53 6.13 1.31 -15.29
N TYR A 54 6.09 1.03 -14.00
CA TYR A 54 5.28 1.77 -13.04
C TYR A 54 6.11 2.18 -11.83
N ASP A 55 6.24 3.49 -11.61
CA ASP A 55 6.79 4.01 -10.34
C ASP A 55 5.78 3.71 -9.21
N VAL A 56 6.21 2.90 -8.24
CA VAL A 56 5.36 2.44 -7.15
C VAL A 56 5.66 3.26 -5.92
N THR A 57 4.72 4.11 -5.55
CA THR A 57 4.75 4.73 -4.23
C THR A 57 3.68 4.09 -3.36
N ILE A 58 4.13 3.31 -2.37
CA ILE A 58 3.30 2.64 -1.39
C ILE A 58 3.14 3.55 -0.18
N GLN A 59 1.90 3.81 0.21
CA GLN A 59 1.58 4.68 1.34
C GLN A 59 0.42 4.10 2.15
N TYR A 60 0.28 4.47 3.42
CA TYR A 60 -0.89 4.12 4.21
C TYR A 60 -1.27 5.25 5.18
N GLN A 61 -2.56 5.32 5.51
CA GLN A 61 -3.07 6.27 6.50
C GLN A 61 -3.20 5.61 7.86
N ILE A 62 -2.70 6.26 8.91
CA ILE A 62 -2.86 5.75 10.28
C ILE A 62 -4.29 5.98 10.80
N VAL A 63 -4.82 7.17 10.53
CA VAL A 63 -6.16 7.59 10.93
C VAL A 63 -6.88 8.17 9.73
N ALA A 64 -8.20 8.04 9.69
CA ALA A 64 -9.02 8.63 8.63
C ALA A 64 -8.76 10.14 8.58
N ASN A 65 -8.49 10.65 7.37
CA ASN A 65 -8.14 12.05 7.11
C ASN A 65 -6.88 12.58 7.82
N GLY A 66 -6.02 11.69 8.33
CA GLY A 66 -4.78 12.07 9.01
C GLY A 66 -3.52 11.88 8.17
N SER A 67 -2.37 11.92 8.84
CA SER A 67 -1.07 11.81 8.21
C SER A 67 -0.90 10.50 7.43
N ILE A 68 -0.35 10.65 6.23
CA ILE A 68 0.10 9.53 5.39
C ILE A 68 1.52 9.14 5.78
N ILE A 69 1.77 7.84 5.90
CA ILE A 69 3.12 7.28 5.99
C ILE A 69 3.49 6.62 4.68
N ARG A 70 4.67 6.97 4.15
CA ARG A 70 5.26 6.31 2.98
C ARG A 70 6.06 5.08 3.42
N ILE A 71 5.89 3.99 2.70
CA ILE A 71 6.77 2.82 2.77
C ILE A 71 7.84 3.00 1.68
N SER A 72 9.09 3.15 2.08
CA SER A 72 10.23 3.45 1.20
C SER A 72 11.40 2.47 1.34
N GLY A 73 11.25 1.44 2.17
CA GLY A 73 12.28 0.43 2.40
C GLY A 73 11.95 -0.52 3.56
N ASP A 74 12.85 -1.45 3.85
CA ASP A 74 12.62 -2.59 4.75
C ASP A 74 12.23 -2.19 6.18
N SER A 75 12.81 -1.10 6.70
CA SER A 75 12.47 -0.58 8.03
C SER A 75 11.00 -0.11 8.09
N SER A 76 10.55 0.62 7.08
CA SER A 76 9.14 1.09 6.99
C SER A 76 8.15 -0.05 6.76
N VAL A 77 8.56 -1.12 6.05
CA VAL A 77 7.76 -2.35 5.91
C VAL A 77 7.60 -3.05 7.26
N SER A 78 8.69 -3.15 8.02
CA SER A 78 8.67 -3.78 9.34
C SER A 78 7.74 -3.04 10.30
N PHE A 79 7.84 -1.71 10.35
CA PHE A 79 6.94 -0.87 11.13
C PHE A 79 5.47 -1.03 10.73
N TYR A 80 5.17 -1.05 9.43
CA TYR A 80 3.82 -1.31 8.92
C TYR A 80 3.27 -2.67 9.38
N LYS A 81 4.07 -3.74 9.23
CA LYS A 81 3.69 -5.10 9.64
C LYS A 81 3.40 -5.18 11.14
N GLU A 82 4.22 -4.56 11.98
CA GLU A 82 4.01 -4.53 13.43
C GLU A 82 2.70 -3.84 13.80
N ILE A 83 2.41 -2.68 13.20
CA ILE A 83 1.14 -1.98 13.43
C ILE A 83 -0.04 -2.85 12.97
N LYS A 84 0.04 -3.41 11.76
CA LYS A 84 -1.05 -4.20 11.18
C LYS A 84 -1.32 -5.48 11.96
N LYS A 85 -0.28 -6.16 12.46
CA LYS A 85 -0.40 -7.37 13.28
C LYS A 85 -1.14 -7.10 14.61
N ASN A 86 -0.95 -5.92 15.18
CA ASN A 86 -1.62 -5.51 16.42
C ASN A 86 -3.03 -4.93 16.19
N GLU A 87 -3.47 -4.77 14.93
CA GLU A 87 -4.76 -4.21 14.60
C GLU A 87 -5.76 -5.29 14.19
N SER A 88 -6.82 -5.42 14.97
CA SER A 88 -7.91 -6.37 14.74
C SER A 88 -8.76 -6.05 13.52
N ASN A 89 -8.80 -4.79 13.08
CA ASN A 89 -9.59 -4.38 11.92
C ASN A 89 -8.85 -4.63 10.59
N PRO A 90 -9.32 -5.56 9.74
CA PRO A 90 -8.68 -5.85 8.45
C PRO A 90 -8.74 -4.66 7.48
N MET A 91 -9.67 -3.73 7.65
CA MET A 91 -9.83 -2.55 6.78
C MET A 91 -8.93 -1.37 7.14
N LYS A 92 -8.21 -1.42 8.27
CA LYS A 92 -7.28 -0.34 8.66
C LYS A 92 -5.92 -0.45 7.97
N PHE A 93 -5.28 0.69 7.78
CA PHE A 93 -3.96 0.83 7.12
C PHE A 93 -3.91 0.17 5.72
N PRO A 94 -4.88 0.45 4.84
CA PRO A 94 -4.78 -0.01 3.46
C PRO A 94 -3.55 0.62 2.81
N LEU A 95 -2.86 -0.16 1.98
CA LEU A 95 -1.78 0.39 1.18
C LEU A 95 -2.38 1.07 -0.04
N CYS A 96 -2.19 2.37 -0.17
CA CYS A 96 -2.56 3.14 -1.34
C CYS A 96 -1.39 3.19 -2.32
N ARG A 97 -1.66 2.93 -3.59
CA ARG A 97 -0.71 3.18 -4.67
C ARG A 97 -0.89 4.60 -5.18
N TYR A 98 0.11 5.46 -4.97
CA TYR A 98 0.18 6.75 -5.67
C TYR A 98 0.80 6.54 -7.04
N GLN A 99 0.05 6.84 -8.10
CA GLN A 99 0.59 7.01 -9.45
C GLN A 99 0.66 8.53 -9.68
N PRO A 100 1.85 9.14 -9.88
CA PRO A 100 1.89 10.52 -10.32
C PRO A 100 1.14 10.60 -11.64
N ASP A 101 0.21 11.55 -11.72
CA ASP A 101 -0.45 11.93 -12.96
C ASP A 101 0.67 12.19 -13.98
N THR A 102 0.81 11.28 -14.94
CA THR A 102 1.65 11.54 -16.10
C THR A 102 0.83 12.50 -16.92
N GLY A 103 0.94 13.79 -16.58
CA GLY A 103 0.33 14.88 -17.29
C GLY A 103 0.79 14.81 -18.73
N TYR A 104 -0.01 14.16 -19.58
CA TYR A 104 0.02 14.37 -21.00
C TYR A 104 -0.76 15.66 -21.26
N LEU A 105 -0.04 16.78 -21.24
CA LEU A 105 0.03 17.83 -22.27
C LEU A 105 0.84 19.03 -21.74
#